data_AF-A0A812EX55-F1
#
_entry.id   AF-A0A812EX55-F1
#
_cell.length_a   1.000
_cell.length_b   1.000
_cell.length_c   1.000
_cell.angle_alpha   90.00
_cell.angle_beta   90.00
_cell.angle_gamma   90.00
#
_symmetry.space_group_name_H-M   'P 1'
#
loop_
_entity.id
_entity.type
_entity.pdbx_description
1 polymer ?
#
loop_
_entity_poly.entity_id
_entity_poly.type
_entity_poly.pdbx_seq_one_letter_code
_entity_poly.pdbx_strand_id
1 'polypeptide(L)'
;MRKSYLLVVAMAAVSIGIGSLTYHTATASHGFEVGSNSGTLPSAVTVALAGQVMRPGDYFPLVDYSPNYIAGHLLVRIPCDNNAKPLVVPVAGHVDEIAARTWMAPAQLNYIPHASTPGQTCVYHSHIPAIDLVDVGYPGAPRITDIGLLNTSDKNVVFRTGNAMSFSLLRVIGEINPPNNYGEGGFAPASGAASIYKSPGFKDLDTPIQFDQHSH
;
A
#
# COMPACT_ATOMS: atom_id res chain seq x y z
N MET A 1 -35.86 -37.29 28.54
CA MET A 1 -34.39 -37.42 28.42
C MET A 1 -33.82 -37.09 27.04
N ARG A 2 -34.50 -37.35 25.90
CA ARG A 2 -33.96 -37.08 24.54
C ARG A 2 -33.79 -35.59 24.17
N LYS A 3 -34.65 -34.69 24.66
CA LYS A 3 -34.63 -33.26 24.30
C LYS A 3 -33.46 -32.49 24.93
N SER A 4 -33.02 -32.91 26.12
CA SER A 4 -31.92 -32.28 26.85
C SER A 4 -30.56 -32.54 26.18
N TYR A 5 -30.39 -33.70 25.55
CA TYR A 5 -29.14 -34.08 24.87
C TYR A 5 -28.90 -33.28 23.58
N LEU A 6 -29.96 -33.03 22.82
CA LEU A 6 -29.92 -32.21 21.60
C LEU A 6 -29.51 -30.75 21.90
N LEU A 7 -29.94 -30.22 23.04
CA LEU A 7 -29.65 -28.84 23.43
C LEU A 7 -28.20 -28.67 23.91
N VAL A 8 -27.65 -29.69 24.58
CA VAL A 8 -26.22 -29.73 24.96
C VAL A 8 -25.31 -29.86 23.73
N VAL A 9 -25.67 -30.70 22.75
CA VAL A 9 -24.91 -30.84 21.51
C VAL A 9 -24.95 -29.55 20.67
N ALA A 10 -26.10 -28.86 20.62
CA ALA A 10 -26.21 -27.57 19.94
C ALA A 10 -25.35 -26.48 20.60
N MET A 11 -25.31 -26.42 21.93
CA MET A 11 -24.44 -25.46 22.64
C MET A 11 -22.94 -25.76 22.46
N ALA A 12 -22.54 -27.04 22.43
CA ALA A 12 -21.16 -27.42 22.17
C ALA A 12 -20.70 -27.09 20.74
N ALA A 13 -21.59 -27.16 19.75
CA ALA A 13 -21.27 -26.80 18.37
C ALA A 13 -21.09 -25.27 18.19
N VAL A 14 -21.86 -24.47 18.94
CA VAL A 14 -21.76 -23.00 18.89
C VAL A 14 -20.48 -22.50 19.58
N SER A 15 -20.06 -23.11 20.69
CA SER A 15 -18.81 -22.71 21.37
C SER A 15 -17.54 -23.05 20.58
N ILE A 16 -17.56 -24.11 19.76
CA ILE A 16 -16.45 -24.43 18.84
C ILE A 16 -16.39 -23.43 17.66
N GLY A 17 -17.55 -22.92 17.22
CA GLY A 17 -17.62 -21.92 16.14
C GLY A 17 -17.08 -20.54 16.54
N ILE A 18 -17.29 -20.10 17.78
CA ILE A 18 -16.88 -18.77 18.26
C ILE A 18 -15.42 -18.74 18.76
N GLY A 19 -14.86 -19.91 19.11
CA GLY A 19 -13.45 -20.05 19.50
C GLY A 19 -12.44 -19.78 18.38
N SER A 20 -12.91 -19.73 17.13
CA SER A 20 -12.11 -19.30 15.97
C SER A 20 -12.13 -17.78 15.81
N LEU A 21 -12.02 -17.05 16.92
CA LEU A 21 -11.57 -15.66 16.88
C LEU A 21 -10.16 -15.70 16.29
N THR A 22 -10.06 -15.40 15.00
CA THR A 22 -8.79 -15.18 14.33
C THR A 22 -8.12 -14.01 15.02
N TYR A 23 -7.16 -14.32 15.90
CA TYR A 23 -6.20 -13.34 16.37
C TYR A 23 -5.41 -12.88 15.14
N HIS A 24 -5.87 -11.82 14.49
CA HIS A 24 -5.06 -11.07 13.55
C HIS A 24 -4.06 -10.28 14.37
N THR A 25 -2.94 -10.91 14.74
CA THR A 25 -1.79 -10.19 15.26
C THR A 25 -1.20 -9.40 14.09
N ALA A 26 -1.55 -8.12 13.99
CA ALA A 26 -0.79 -7.18 13.18
C ALA A 26 0.57 -6.98 13.88
N THR A 27 1.58 -7.74 13.46
CA THR A 27 2.95 -7.53 13.91
C THR A 27 3.52 -6.35 13.14
N ALA A 28 3.40 -5.15 13.67
CA ALA A 28 4.14 -4.01 13.16
C ALA A 28 5.59 -4.10 13.69
N SER A 29 6.51 -4.55 12.84
CA SER A 29 7.94 -4.46 13.13
C SER A 29 8.43 -3.05 12.79
N HIS A 30 9.02 -2.36 13.76
CA HIS A 30 9.69 -1.08 13.59
C HIS A 30 11.19 -1.31 13.61
N GLY A 31 11.91 -0.87 12.57
CA GLY A 31 13.36 -0.75 12.59
C GLY A 31 13.76 0.60 13.18
N PHE A 32 14.83 0.60 13.99
CA PHE A 32 15.39 1.79 14.62
C PHE A 32 15.94 2.77 13.57
N GLU A 33 15.64 4.07 13.73
CA GLU A 33 16.02 5.11 12.78
C GLU A 33 17.50 5.49 12.90
N VAL A 34 18.31 4.96 11.99
CA VAL A 34 19.51 5.66 11.51
C VAL A 34 19.35 5.71 10.01
N GLY A 35 19.06 6.90 9.47
CA GLY A 35 18.81 7.11 8.04
C GLY A 35 19.86 6.42 7.17
N SER A 36 19.43 5.89 6.02
CA SER A 36 20.25 5.02 5.18
C SER A 36 21.42 5.79 4.55
N ASN A 37 22.53 5.90 5.28
CA ASN A 37 23.85 6.15 4.70
C ASN A 37 24.37 4.82 4.15
N SER A 38 25.21 4.86 3.11
CA SER A 38 25.92 3.67 2.61
C SER A 38 26.55 2.90 3.78
N GLY A 39 26.17 1.63 3.96
CA GLY A 39 26.64 0.78 5.07
C GLY A 39 25.67 0.64 6.26
N THR A 40 24.49 1.27 6.25
CA THR A 40 23.41 1.04 7.23
C THR A 40 22.22 0.30 6.62
N LEU A 41 21.60 -0.60 7.39
CA LEU A 41 20.39 -1.30 6.96
C LEU A 41 19.16 -0.40 7.18
N PRO A 42 18.27 -0.25 6.19
CA PRO A 42 17.06 0.55 6.35
C PRO A 42 16.09 -0.09 7.34
N SER A 43 15.27 0.76 7.98
CA SER A 43 14.13 0.29 8.77
C SER A 43 13.10 -0.31 7.82
N ALA A 44 12.52 -1.46 8.18
CA ALA A 44 11.50 -2.10 7.36
C ALA A 44 10.33 -2.59 8.21
N VAL A 45 9.13 -2.40 7.67
CA VAL A 45 7.89 -2.95 8.22
C VAL A 45 7.32 -3.96 7.23
N THR A 46 6.83 -5.07 7.74
CA THR A 46 6.19 -6.13 6.95
C THR A 46 4.81 -6.42 7.56
N VAL A 47 3.80 -6.51 6.71
CA VAL A 47 2.40 -6.69 7.07
C VAL A 47 1.90 -7.88 6.29
N ALA A 48 1.50 -8.92 7.01
CA ALA A 48 0.83 -10.07 6.44
C ALA A 48 -0.60 -9.66 6.04
N LEU A 49 -0.93 -9.84 4.76
CA LEU A 49 -2.25 -9.53 4.23
C LEU A 49 -3.12 -10.78 4.11
N ALA A 50 -2.55 -11.97 4.30
CA ALA A 50 -3.28 -13.23 4.20
C ALA A 50 -4.53 -13.25 5.10
N GLY A 51 -5.67 -13.64 4.52
CA GLY A 51 -6.97 -13.69 5.20
C GLY A 51 -7.74 -12.38 5.18
N GLN A 52 -7.14 -11.27 4.73
CA GLN A 52 -7.87 -10.01 4.56
C GLN A 52 -8.84 -10.10 3.37
N VAL A 53 -9.95 -9.39 3.48
CA VAL A 53 -10.93 -9.20 2.41
C VAL A 53 -11.21 -7.71 2.28
N MET A 54 -10.96 -7.16 1.09
CA MET A 54 -11.29 -5.77 0.78
C MET A 54 -12.53 -5.72 -0.10
N ARG A 55 -13.58 -5.06 0.36
CA ARG A 55 -14.80 -4.77 -0.41
C ARG A 55 -14.56 -3.63 -1.40
N PRO A 56 -15.44 -3.44 -2.39
CA PRO A 56 -15.39 -2.26 -3.27
C PRO A 56 -15.27 -0.96 -2.47
N GLY A 57 -14.29 -0.14 -2.80
CA GLY A 57 -14.03 1.14 -2.13
C GLY A 57 -13.34 1.06 -0.78
N ASP A 58 -13.07 -0.14 -0.24
CA ASP A 58 -12.31 -0.25 1.01
C ASP A 58 -10.88 0.30 0.80
N TYR A 59 -10.42 1.09 1.78
CA TYR A 59 -9.05 1.54 1.94
C TYR A 59 -8.42 0.83 3.14
N PHE A 60 -7.26 0.21 2.92
CA PHE A 60 -6.50 -0.48 3.95
C PHE A 60 -5.18 0.28 4.21
N PRO A 61 -5.01 0.96 5.35
CA PRO A 61 -3.76 1.66 5.66
C PRO A 61 -2.63 0.65 5.90
N LEU A 62 -1.46 0.90 5.33
CA LEU A 62 -0.27 0.07 5.53
C LEU A 62 0.73 0.74 6.46
N VAL A 63 1.02 2.02 6.22
CA VAL A 63 1.94 2.83 7.00
C VAL A 63 1.48 4.30 7.00
N ASP A 64 1.73 4.97 8.11
CA ASP A 64 1.56 6.41 8.32
C ASP A 64 2.83 6.91 9.03
N TYR A 65 3.53 7.82 8.37
CA TYR A 65 4.75 8.46 8.87
C TYR A 65 4.55 9.96 9.15
N SER A 66 3.30 10.43 9.15
CA SER A 66 2.98 11.83 9.45
C SER A 66 3.65 12.28 10.77
N PRO A 67 4.24 13.49 10.80
CA PRO A 67 4.22 14.54 9.79
C PRO A 67 5.32 14.43 8.71
N ASN A 68 6.10 13.35 8.68
CA ASN A 68 7.32 13.24 7.87
C ASN A 68 7.03 12.76 6.44
N TYR A 69 7.56 13.47 5.46
CA TYR A 69 7.66 12.95 4.10
C TYR A 69 8.78 11.92 4.03
N ILE A 70 8.49 10.78 3.43
CA ILE A 70 9.40 9.63 3.40
C ILE A 70 9.86 9.29 1.99
N ALA A 71 11.08 8.76 1.91
CA ALA A 71 11.56 8.02 0.75
C ALA A 71 11.89 6.57 1.13
N GLY A 72 11.52 5.63 0.27
CA GLY A 72 11.66 4.21 0.54
C GLY A 72 11.34 3.28 -0.62
N HIS A 73 11.33 1.99 -0.32
CA HIS A 73 10.96 0.93 -1.25
C HIS A 73 9.74 0.18 -0.74
N LEU A 74 8.73 0.07 -1.58
CA LEU A 74 7.55 -0.74 -1.35
C LEU A 74 7.66 -2.03 -2.19
N LEU A 75 7.61 -3.18 -1.51
CA LEU A 75 7.52 -4.50 -2.10
C LEU A 75 6.17 -5.10 -1.72
N VAL A 76 5.33 -5.43 -2.69
CA VAL A 76 3.98 -5.96 -2.44
C VAL A 76 3.79 -7.27 -3.18
N ARG A 77 3.19 -8.25 -2.51
CA ARG A 77 2.66 -9.47 -3.12
C ARG A 77 1.15 -9.49 -2.92
N ILE A 78 0.40 -9.18 -3.96
CA ILE A 78 -1.06 -8.95 -3.91
C ILE A 78 -1.79 -9.68 -5.04
N PRO A 79 -3.11 -9.90 -4.95
CA PRO A 79 -3.90 -10.49 -6.01
C PRO A 79 -3.82 -9.69 -7.32
N CYS A 80 -3.71 -10.39 -8.45
CA CYS A 80 -3.65 -9.79 -9.79
C CYS A 80 -4.47 -10.60 -10.81
N ASP A 81 -4.85 -9.96 -11.91
CA ASP A 81 -5.52 -10.62 -13.03
C ASP A 81 -4.54 -11.37 -13.96
N ASN A 82 -5.06 -11.99 -15.01
CA ASN A 82 -4.27 -12.76 -15.98
C ASN A 82 -3.26 -11.91 -16.76
N ASN A 83 -3.41 -10.58 -16.78
CA ASN A 83 -2.50 -9.63 -17.41
C ASN A 83 -1.51 -9.03 -16.41
N ALA A 84 -1.41 -9.60 -15.20
CA ALA A 84 -0.62 -9.08 -14.10
C ALA A 84 -1.02 -7.66 -13.66
N LYS A 85 -2.27 -7.24 -13.91
CA LYS A 85 -2.81 -6.00 -13.32
C LYS A 85 -3.26 -6.28 -11.88
N PRO A 86 -2.86 -5.48 -10.90
CA PRO A 86 -3.24 -5.71 -9.52
C PRO A 86 -4.75 -5.46 -9.33
N LEU A 87 -5.41 -6.30 -8.53
CA LEU A 87 -6.84 -6.19 -8.24
C LEU A 87 -7.13 -5.17 -7.12
N VAL A 88 -6.11 -4.86 -6.32
CA VAL A 88 -6.08 -3.79 -5.32
C VAL A 88 -4.92 -2.88 -5.66
N VAL A 89 -5.13 -1.58 -5.64
CA VAL A 89 -4.13 -0.61 -6.06
C VAL A 89 -3.39 -0.09 -4.82
N PRO A 90 -2.08 -0.35 -4.68
CA PRO A 90 -1.25 0.40 -3.75
C PRO A 90 -1.33 1.89 -4.09
N VAL A 91 -1.68 2.70 -3.10
CA VAL A 91 -1.80 4.15 -3.21
C VAL A 91 -0.91 4.81 -2.18
N ALA A 92 -0.34 5.95 -2.53
CA ALA A 92 0.53 6.71 -1.66
C ALA A 92 0.26 8.22 -1.80
N GLY A 93 0.50 8.95 -0.73
CA GLY A 93 0.21 10.38 -0.64
C GLY A 93 0.09 10.79 0.82
N HIS A 94 -0.98 11.50 1.15
CA HIS A 94 -1.29 11.94 2.49
C HIS A 94 -2.78 11.84 2.78
N VAL A 95 -3.12 11.26 3.93
CA VAL A 95 -4.51 11.10 4.41
C VAL A 95 -4.70 11.97 5.65
N ASP A 96 -5.73 12.82 5.63
CA ASP A 96 -5.99 13.82 6.68
C ASP A 96 -7.50 13.93 6.94
N GLU A 97 -7.89 14.30 8.15
CA GLU A 97 -9.31 14.50 8.49
C GLU A 97 -9.98 15.61 7.66
N ILE A 98 -9.19 16.51 7.06
CA ILE A 98 -9.65 17.57 6.18
C ILE A 98 -9.54 17.11 4.72
N ALA A 99 -10.67 17.06 4.01
CA ALA A 99 -10.71 16.61 2.61
C ALA A 99 -9.78 17.39 1.67
N ALA A 100 -9.63 18.70 1.87
CA ALA A 100 -8.70 19.54 1.08
C ALA A 100 -7.22 19.24 1.35
N ARG A 101 -6.93 18.52 2.43
CA ARG A 101 -5.59 18.05 2.82
C ARG A 101 -5.38 16.58 2.54
N THR A 102 -6.41 15.83 2.17
CA THR A 102 -6.23 14.45 1.70
C THR A 102 -5.92 14.45 0.22
N TRP A 103 -4.81 13.82 -0.15
CA TRP A 103 -4.50 13.56 -1.55
C TRP A 103 -3.73 12.25 -1.65
N MET A 104 -4.20 11.36 -2.52
CA MET A 104 -3.62 10.05 -2.74
C MET A 104 -3.48 9.82 -4.23
N ALA A 105 -2.46 9.08 -4.63
CA ALA A 105 -2.24 8.68 -6.01
C ALA A 105 -1.85 7.20 -6.05
N PRO A 106 -2.07 6.48 -7.16
CA PRO A 106 -1.46 5.17 -7.35
C PRO A 106 0.05 5.22 -7.12
N ALA A 107 0.61 4.23 -6.44
CA ALA A 107 2.05 4.09 -6.37
C ALA A 107 2.60 3.67 -7.75
N GLN A 108 3.82 4.11 -8.07
CA GLN A 108 4.55 3.62 -9.23
C GLN A 108 4.85 2.13 -9.03
N LEU A 109 4.34 1.23 -9.86
CA LEU A 109 4.57 -0.22 -9.68
C LEU A 109 5.38 -0.82 -10.82
N ASN A 110 6.50 -1.46 -10.48
CA ASN A 110 7.27 -2.32 -11.36
C ASN A 110 6.86 -3.77 -11.11
N TYR A 111 6.29 -4.42 -12.11
CA TYR A 111 5.94 -5.84 -12.04
C TYR A 111 7.20 -6.71 -12.03
N ILE A 112 7.21 -7.76 -11.20
CA ILE A 112 8.35 -8.69 -11.07
C ILE A 112 7.93 -10.07 -11.60
N PRO A 113 8.14 -10.40 -12.89
CA PRO A 113 7.58 -11.59 -13.51
C PRO A 113 8.02 -12.90 -12.86
N HIS A 114 9.31 -13.02 -12.55
CA HIS A 114 9.90 -14.26 -12.03
C HIS A 114 9.47 -14.60 -10.59
N ALA A 115 8.88 -13.65 -9.86
CA ALA A 115 8.34 -13.86 -8.51
C ALA A 115 6.80 -13.92 -8.49
N SER A 116 6.16 -13.91 -9.67
CA SER A 116 4.73 -13.71 -9.83
C SER A 116 4.02 -14.90 -10.47
N THR A 117 2.71 -14.97 -10.27
CA THR A 117 1.82 -15.89 -10.97
C THR A 117 0.57 -15.12 -11.39
N PRO A 118 0.52 -14.61 -12.63
CA PRO A 118 -0.65 -13.91 -13.17
C PRO A 118 -1.94 -14.72 -13.01
N GLY A 119 -3.04 -14.02 -12.74
CA GLY A 119 -4.34 -14.62 -12.41
C GLY A 119 -4.45 -15.14 -10.97
N GLN A 120 -3.36 -15.12 -10.20
CA GLN A 120 -3.35 -15.48 -8.79
C GLN A 120 -2.78 -14.33 -7.96
N THR A 121 -1.46 -14.27 -7.81
CA THR A 121 -0.77 -13.27 -7.00
C THR A 121 0.47 -12.81 -7.72
N CYS A 122 0.66 -11.50 -7.78
CA CYS A 122 1.80 -10.88 -8.44
C CYS A 122 2.62 -10.10 -7.41
N VAL A 123 3.91 -10.00 -7.67
CA VAL A 123 4.88 -9.23 -6.91
C VAL A 123 5.19 -7.95 -7.68
N TYR A 124 5.15 -6.83 -6.97
CA TYR A 124 5.50 -5.52 -7.51
C TYR A 124 6.50 -4.83 -6.58
N HIS A 125 7.43 -4.12 -7.18
CA HIS A 125 8.38 -3.24 -6.50
C HIS A 125 8.11 -1.79 -6.88
N SER A 126 8.22 -0.89 -5.93
CA SER A 126 7.94 0.53 -6.12
C SER A 126 8.96 1.37 -5.37
N HIS A 127 9.41 2.43 -6.02
CA HIS A 127 10.13 3.50 -5.34
C HIS A 127 9.11 4.57 -4.91
N ILE A 128 9.23 5.00 -3.67
CA ILE A 128 8.29 5.91 -3.01
C ILE A 128 9.11 7.09 -2.50
N PRO A 129 8.90 8.33 -2.98
CA PRO A 129 8.34 8.64 -4.29
C PRO A 129 9.26 8.16 -5.44
N ALA A 130 8.73 8.00 -6.65
CA ALA A 130 9.51 7.62 -7.84
C ALA A 130 9.98 8.83 -8.67
N ILE A 131 9.97 10.04 -8.08
CA ILE A 131 10.29 11.30 -8.77
C ILE A 131 11.73 11.38 -9.31
N ASP A 132 12.65 10.65 -8.69
CA ASP A 132 14.07 10.64 -9.08
C ASP A 132 14.39 9.56 -10.13
N LEU A 133 13.38 8.78 -10.57
CA LEU A 133 13.57 7.75 -11.59
C LEU A 133 13.32 8.35 -12.97
N VAL A 134 14.33 8.21 -13.83
CA VAL A 134 14.19 8.41 -15.27
C VAL A 134 13.40 7.24 -15.85
N ASP A 135 12.57 7.52 -16.87
CA ASP A 135 11.82 6.53 -17.65
C ASP A 135 10.67 5.78 -16.95
N VAL A 136 10.14 6.29 -15.82
CA VAL A 136 8.88 5.76 -15.24
C VAL A 136 7.65 6.46 -15.82
N GLY A 137 6.67 5.69 -16.31
CA GLY A 137 5.46 6.23 -16.93
C GLY A 137 4.57 7.07 -16.00
N TYR A 138 4.54 6.75 -14.69
CA TYR A 138 3.85 7.52 -13.67
C TYR A 138 4.70 7.58 -12.39
N PRO A 139 5.23 8.75 -11.98
CA PRO A 139 6.14 8.86 -10.83
C PRO A 139 5.42 8.77 -9.47
N GLY A 140 4.09 8.70 -9.45
CA GLY A 140 3.30 8.69 -8.23
C GLY A 140 3.27 10.03 -7.51
N ALA A 141 2.87 9.99 -6.24
CA ALA A 141 2.88 11.12 -5.34
C ALA A 141 4.31 11.64 -5.08
N PRO A 142 4.61 12.95 -5.25
CA PRO A 142 5.96 13.48 -5.01
C PRO A 142 6.29 13.62 -3.51
N ARG A 143 5.27 13.67 -2.65
CA ARG A 143 5.38 13.83 -1.21
C ARG A 143 4.41 12.84 -0.54
N ILE A 144 4.96 11.96 0.27
CA ILE A 144 4.24 10.80 0.81
C ILE A 144 4.47 10.72 2.31
N THR A 145 3.38 10.72 3.07
CA THR A 145 3.32 10.40 4.51
C THR A 145 2.62 9.06 4.73
N ASP A 146 1.66 8.73 3.86
CA ASP A 146 0.77 7.59 3.98
C ASP A 146 0.88 6.67 2.78
N ILE A 147 0.84 5.36 3.03
CA ILE A 147 0.72 4.33 2.01
C ILE A 147 -0.41 3.39 2.42
N GLY A 148 -1.26 3.04 1.46
CA GLY A 148 -2.36 2.11 1.67
C GLY A 148 -2.65 1.26 0.44
N LEU A 149 -3.63 0.38 0.58
CA LEU A 149 -4.23 -0.36 -0.53
C LEU A 149 -5.65 0.15 -0.74
N LEU A 150 -6.06 0.30 -1.99
CA LEU A 150 -7.41 0.70 -2.38
C LEU A 150 -8.01 -0.34 -3.31
N ASN A 151 -9.20 -0.83 -2.99
CA ASN A 151 -9.97 -1.64 -3.93
C ASN A 151 -10.84 -0.73 -4.80
N THR A 152 -10.37 -0.45 -6.02
CA THR A 152 -11.10 0.37 -7.00
C THR A 152 -12.08 -0.43 -7.85
N SER A 153 -12.17 -1.75 -7.65
CA SER A 153 -13.09 -2.62 -8.40
C SER A 153 -14.48 -2.68 -7.77
N ASP A 154 -15.43 -3.24 -8.50
CA ASP A 154 -16.79 -3.53 -8.07
C ASP A 154 -16.94 -4.88 -7.33
N LYS A 155 -15.82 -5.56 -7.05
CA LYS A 155 -15.80 -6.90 -6.43
C LYS A 155 -14.98 -6.94 -5.14
N ASN A 156 -15.32 -7.88 -4.27
CA ASN A 156 -14.48 -8.20 -3.12
C ASN A 156 -13.17 -8.84 -3.59
N VAL A 157 -12.04 -8.38 -3.04
CA VAL A 157 -10.73 -8.97 -3.27
C VAL A 157 -10.27 -9.68 -2.01
N VAL A 158 -9.90 -10.96 -2.16
CA VAL A 158 -9.44 -11.81 -1.06
C VAL A 158 -7.94 -11.99 -1.15
N PHE A 159 -7.25 -11.66 -0.06
CA PHE A 159 -5.82 -11.90 0.08
C PHE A 159 -5.58 -13.31 0.60
N ARG A 160 -4.85 -14.11 -0.18
CA ARG A 160 -4.54 -15.51 0.11
C ARG A 160 -3.19 -15.64 0.82
N THR A 161 -2.84 -16.88 1.14
CA THR A 161 -1.57 -17.20 1.81
C THR A 161 -0.36 -16.60 1.08
N GLY A 162 0.52 -15.99 1.86
CA GLY A 162 1.72 -15.31 1.38
C GLY A 162 1.45 -13.96 0.72
N ASN A 163 0.21 -13.47 0.64
CA ASN A 163 0.01 -12.05 0.33
C ASN A 163 0.54 -11.23 1.50
N ALA A 164 1.39 -10.28 1.17
CA ALA A 164 2.09 -9.44 2.14
C ALA A 164 2.54 -8.17 1.46
N MET A 165 2.86 -7.18 2.28
CA MET A 165 3.65 -6.04 1.84
C MET A 165 4.86 -5.89 2.75
N SER A 166 5.89 -5.24 2.22
CA SER A 166 7.06 -4.77 2.94
C SER A 166 7.33 -3.34 2.52
N PHE A 167 7.52 -2.44 3.47
CA PHE A 167 8.00 -1.09 3.19
C PHE A 167 9.33 -0.89 3.90
N SER A 168 10.36 -0.49 3.15
CA SER A 168 11.67 -0.14 3.68
C SER A 168 11.83 1.38 3.67
N LEU A 169 11.87 2.00 4.83
CA LEU A 169 12.14 3.42 5.02
C LEU A 169 13.64 3.67 4.84
N LEU A 170 13.99 4.43 3.81
CA LEU A 170 15.38 4.80 3.53
C LEU A 170 15.75 6.10 4.23
N ARG A 171 14.92 7.14 4.08
CA ARG A 171 15.16 8.45 4.69
C ARG A 171 13.89 9.29 4.80
N VAL A 172 13.93 10.26 5.69
CA VAL A 172 13.00 11.39 5.72
C VAL A 172 13.48 12.44 4.71
N ILE A 173 12.56 12.94 3.87
CA ILE A 173 12.84 13.92 2.80
C ILE A 173 12.18 15.29 3.04
N GLY A 174 11.56 15.46 4.21
CA GLY A 174 10.92 16.69 4.67
C GLY A 174 9.79 16.41 5.65
N GLU A 175 9.01 17.43 5.97
CA GLU A 175 7.81 17.33 6.82
C GLU A 175 6.68 18.19 6.26
N ILE A 176 5.44 17.90 6.66
CA ILE A 176 4.24 18.58 6.17
C ILE A 176 4.01 19.97 6.81
N ASN A 177 4.74 20.28 7.87
CA ASN A 177 4.65 21.56 8.57
C ASN A 177 5.17 22.73 7.71
N PRO A 178 4.72 23.98 7.97
CA PRO A 178 5.18 25.16 7.25
C PRO A 178 6.71 25.26 7.16
N PRO A 179 7.28 25.63 6.00
CA PRO A 179 6.63 26.24 4.83
C PRO A 179 5.91 25.24 3.90
N ASN A 180 6.02 23.94 4.17
CA ASN A 180 5.39 22.91 3.35
C ASN A 180 3.91 22.80 3.69
N ASN A 181 3.11 22.23 2.78
CA ASN A 181 1.68 22.07 2.95
C ASN A 181 1.22 20.77 2.29
N TYR A 182 0.06 20.27 2.71
CA TYR A 182 -0.68 19.23 2.00
C TYR A 182 -0.99 19.67 0.56
N GLY A 183 -0.88 18.74 -0.40
CA GLY A 183 -1.25 18.94 -1.80
C GLY A 183 -0.26 18.35 -2.80
N GLU A 184 -0.67 18.26 -4.07
CA GLU A 184 0.13 17.71 -5.19
C GLU A 184 1.52 18.32 -5.31
N GLY A 185 1.66 19.60 -4.93
CA GLY A 185 2.88 20.37 -5.04
C GLY A 185 3.27 21.08 -3.77
N GLY A 186 2.97 20.53 -2.58
CA GLY A 186 3.35 21.11 -1.29
C GLY A 186 4.71 21.79 -1.37
N PHE A 187 4.73 23.12 -1.38
CA PHE A 187 5.88 23.93 -1.80
C PHE A 187 7.00 23.92 -0.75
N ALA A 188 7.62 22.76 -0.57
CA ALA A 188 9.01 22.68 -0.13
C ALA A 188 9.87 23.02 -1.35
N PRO A 189 10.82 23.95 -1.28
CA PRO A 189 11.78 24.12 -2.35
C PRO A 189 12.49 22.78 -2.56
N ALA A 190 12.26 22.17 -3.73
CA ALA A 190 13.13 21.13 -4.22
C ALA A 190 14.53 21.74 -4.31
N SER A 191 15.51 21.13 -3.66
CA SER A 191 16.90 21.39 -4.00
C SER A 191 17.09 20.94 -5.45
N GLY A 192 17.00 21.88 -6.39
CA GLY A 192 17.17 21.65 -7.83
C GLY A 192 15.85 21.59 -8.59
N ALA A 193 15.73 22.45 -9.59
CA ALA A 193 14.53 22.70 -10.38
C ALA A 193 13.98 21.45 -11.10
N ALA A 194 12.67 21.22 -11.00
CA ALA A 194 11.90 20.48 -12.01
C ALA A 194 10.43 20.92 -12.01
N SER A 195 9.87 21.00 -13.21
CA SER A 195 8.59 21.61 -13.58
C SER A 195 7.35 21.10 -12.85
N ILE A 196 6.38 22.01 -12.71
CA ILE A 196 5.02 21.79 -12.21
C ILE A 196 4.33 20.71 -13.06
N TYR A 197 4.16 19.51 -12.49
CA TYR A 197 3.33 18.46 -13.05
C TYR A 197 1.90 18.63 -12.51
N LYS A 198 0.90 18.72 -13.40
CA LYS A 198 -0.51 18.63 -13.02
C LYS A 198 -0.84 17.15 -12.77
N SER A 199 -1.33 16.79 -11.58
CA SER A 199 -1.74 15.40 -11.35
C SER A 199 -3.13 15.11 -11.93
N PRO A 200 -3.39 13.88 -12.39
CA PRO A 200 -4.74 13.41 -12.70
C PRO A 200 -5.47 13.11 -11.38
N GLY A 201 -6.65 13.71 -11.18
CA GLY A 201 -7.49 13.36 -10.03
C GLY A 201 -8.00 11.92 -10.14
N PHE A 202 -8.50 11.35 -9.04
CA PHE A 202 -9.12 10.01 -9.04
C PHE A 202 -10.24 9.79 -10.07
N LYS A 203 -10.79 10.87 -10.65
CA LYS A 203 -11.75 10.82 -11.77
C LYS A 203 -11.12 10.43 -13.11
N ASP A 204 -9.80 10.45 -13.23
CA ASP A 204 -9.07 10.18 -14.47
C ASP A 204 -8.51 8.73 -14.54
N LEU A 205 -8.77 7.89 -13.53
CA LEU A 205 -8.32 6.49 -13.47
C LEU A 205 -9.06 5.53 -14.42
N ASP A 206 -9.98 6.05 -15.25
CA ASP A 206 -10.52 5.33 -16.42
C ASP A 206 -9.51 5.24 -17.57
N THR A 207 -8.36 5.92 -17.46
CA THR A 207 -7.21 5.68 -18.35
C THR A 207 -6.49 4.38 -17.96
N PRO A 208 -6.22 3.48 -18.92
CA PRO A 208 -5.48 2.25 -18.64
C PRO A 208 -4.13 2.58 -18.01
N ILE A 209 -3.90 2.11 -16.78
CA ILE A 209 -2.58 2.13 -16.15
C ILE A 209 -1.63 1.42 -17.12
N GLN A 210 -0.72 2.17 -17.73
CA GLN A 210 0.33 1.58 -18.56
C GLN A 210 1.32 0.87 -17.65
N PHE A 211 1.27 -0.47 -17.69
CA PHE A 211 2.32 -1.29 -17.12
C PHE A 211 3.57 -1.12 -17.97
N ASP A 212 4.64 -0.60 -17.37
CA ASP A 212 5.94 -0.62 -18.01
C ASP A 212 6.40 -2.08 -18.16
N GLN A 213 6.47 -2.54 -19.40
CA GLN A 213 6.93 -3.88 -19.76
C GLN A 213 8.40 -3.92 -20.19
N HIS A 214 9.17 -2.84 -20.02
CA HIS A 214 10.56 -2.77 -20.48
C HIS A 214 11.56 -2.97 -19.33
N SER A 215 11.66 -4.22 -18.86
CA SER A 215 12.87 -4.68 -18.17
C SER A 215 13.30 -6.01 -18.77
N HIS A 216 14.25 -5.95 -19.71
CA HIS A 216 14.99 -7.09 -20.25
C HIS A 216 16.07 -7.55 -19.26
#